data_AF-A0A9E3XVE8-F1
#
_entry.id   AF-A0A9E3XVE8-F1
#
_cell.length_a   1.000
_cell.length_b   1.000
_cell.length_c   1.000
_cell.angle_alpha   90.00
_cell.angle_beta   90.00
_cell.angle_gamma   90.00
#
_symmetry.space_group_name_H-M   'P 1'
#
loop_
_entity.id
_entity.type
_entity.pdbx_description
1 polymer ?
#
loop_
_entity_poly.entity_id
_entity_poly.type
_entity_poly.pdbx_seq_one_letter_code
_entity_poly.pdbx_strand_id
1 'polypeptide(L)'
;LLVVRAAMKPIATLNRPTLQTVDVVTKEATVSFKERTDVTAVPAAGVVAETMVALVLAAEAQRKFGGDSVAEFVRNAQGFRATLP
;
A
#
# COMPACT_ATOMS: atom_id res chain seq x y z
N LEU A 1 12.34 8.76 13.58
CA LEU A 1 10.97 8.76 13.02
C LEU A 1 11.05 8.18 11.61
N LEU A 2 10.21 7.20 11.25
CA LEU A 2 10.13 6.72 9.86
C LEU A 2 9.13 7.59 9.08
N VAL A 3 9.52 8.09 7.91
CA VAL A 3 8.66 8.89 7.04
C VAL A 3 8.62 8.23 5.67
N VAL A 4 7.42 7.85 5.23
CA VAL A 4 7.17 7.26 3.91
C VAL A 4 6.20 8.16 3.15
N ARG A 5 6.46 8.37 1.86
CA ARG A 5 5.58 9.10 0.95
C ARG A 5 5.25 8.22 -0.24
N ALA A 6 4.00 8.22 -0.67
CA ALA A 6 3.52 7.48 -1.83
C ALA A 6 2.78 8.43 -2.78
N ALA A 7 2.94 8.21 -4.08
CA ALA A 7 2.19 8.91 -5.12
C ALA A 7 1.13 7.98 -5.69
N MET A 8 -0.14 8.38 -5.60
CA MET A 8 -1.27 7.65 -6.15
C MET A 8 -1.79 8.40 -7.39
N LYS A 9 -1.78 7.74 -8.56
CA LYS A 9 -2.49 8.27 -9.73
C LYS A 9 -4.01 8.31 -9.44
N PRO A 10 -4.77 9.22 -10.05
CA PRO A 10 -6.23 9.12 -10.05
C PRO A 10 -6.65 7.72 -10.53
N ILE A 11 -7.38 7.01 -9.67
CA ILE A 11 -7.70 5.60 -9.90
C ILE A 11 -9.04 5.42 -10.62
N ALA A 12 -10.00 6.31 -10.39
CA ALA A 12 -11.29 6.26 -11.04
C ALA A 12 -11.20 6.85 -12.46
N THR A 13 -11.79 6.15 -13.44
CA THR A 13 -11.93 6.62 -14.82
C THR A 13 -12.75 7.92 -14.85
N LEU A 14 -12.29 8.91 -15.63
CA LEU A 14 -12.98 10.19 -15.77
C LEU A 14 -14.36 10.01 -16.41
N ASN A 15 -15.37 10.64 -15.80
CA ASN A 15 -16.74 10.65 -16.31
C ASN A 15 -16.95 11.77 -17.37
N ARG A 16 -16.28 12.91 -17.17
CA ARG A 16 -16.35 14.06 -18.08
C ARG A 16 -14.97 14.76 -18.11
N PRO A 17 -14.26 14.79 -19.25
CA PRO A 17 -14.56 14.03 -20.46
C PRO A 17 -14.39 12.53 -20.24
N THR A 18 -15.15 11.71 -20.97
CA THR A 18 -14.84 10.28 -21.11
C THR A 18 -13.52 10.12 -21.87
N LEU A 19 -12.75 9.09 -21.55
CA LEU A 19 -11.48 8.84 -22.22
C LEU A 19 -11.70 8.05 -23.52
N GLN A 20 -10.97 8.39 -24.57
CA GLN A 20 -10.96 7.60 -25.80
C GLN A 20 -10.22 6.28 -25.56
N THR A 21 -10.75 5.19 -26.10
CA THR A 21 -10.14 3.86 -26.03
C THR A 21 -10.50 3.05 -27.27
N VAL A 22 -10.12 1.78 -27.32
CA VAL A 22 -10.34 0.87 -28.45
C VAL A 22 -11.00 -0.40 -27.93
N ASP A 23 -12.05 -0.86 -28.61
CA ASP A 23 -12.66 -2.16 -28.33
C ASP A 23 -11.67 -3.27 -28.74
N VAL A 24 -11.34 -4.17 -27.81
CA VAL A 24 -10.31 -5.19 -28.04
C VAL A 24 -10.77 -6.32 -28.97
N VAL A 25 -12.07 -6.49 -29.19
CA VAL A 25 -12.65 -7.49 -30.11
C VAL A 25 -12.78 -6.88 -31.51
N THR A 26 -13.44 -5.73 -31.65
CA THR A 26 -13.73 -5.12 -32.96
C THR A 26 -12.59 -4.28 -33.52
N LYS A 27 -11.67 -3.82 -32.67
CA LYS A 27 -10.58 -2.87 -32.98
C LYS A 27 -11.05 -1.48 -33.37
N GLU A 28 -12.33 -1.16 -33.18
CA GLU A 28 -12.91 0.14 -33.48
C GLU A 28 -12.74 1.12 -32.30
N ALA A 29 -12.76 2.41 -32.62
CA ALA A 29 -12.68 3.48 -31.62
C ALA A 29 -13.94 3.52 -30.75
N THR A 30 -13.75 3.60 -29.43
CA THR A 30 -14.84 3.67 -28.45
C THR A 30 -14.44 4.56 -27.26
N VAL A 31 -15.28 4.61 -26.22
CA VAL A 31 -15.04 5.38 -24.99
C VAL A 31 -14.87 4.48 -23.77
N SER A 32 -14.16 4.98 -22.77
CA SER A 32 -13.86 4.26 -21.53
C SER A 32 -15.10 3.90 -20.72
N PHE A 33 -15.15 2.66 -20.22
CA PHE A 33 -16.16 2.21 -19.27
C PHE A 33 -15.84 2.65 -17.83
N LYS A 34 -16.88 2.78 -17.00
CA LYS A 34 -16.79 3.27 -15.63
C LYS A 34 -17.08 2.15 -14.64
N GLU A 35 -16.05 1.69 -13.94
CA GLU A 35 -16.18 0.68 -12.88
C GLU A 35 -16.51 1.29 -11.51
N ARG A 36 -16.07 2.53 -11.25
CA ARG A 36 -16.20 3.20 -9.94
C ARG A 36 -16.58 4.66 -10.07
N THR A 37 -17.11 5.26 -9.00
CA THR A 37 -17.66 6.64 -9.03
C THR A 37 -16.96 7.62 -8.07
N ASP A 38 -15.97 7.17 -7.32
CA ASP A 38 -15.26 8.00 -6.34
C ASP A 38 -14.42 9.09 -7.02
N VAL A 39 -14.40 10.30 -6.45
CA VAL A 39 -13.57 11.41 -6.95
C VAL A 39 -12.11 11.24 -6.53
N THR A 40 -11.88 10.76 -5.30
CA THR A 40 -10.55 10.49 -4.78
C THR A 40 -10.57 9.31 -3.82
N ALA A 41 -9.51 8.50 -3.90
CA ALA A 41 -9.24 7.41 -2.97
C ALA A 41 -7.93 7.62 -2.19
N VAL A 42 -7.32 8.81 -2.27
CA VAL A 42 -6.03 9.11 -1.60
C VAL A 42 -6.09 8.89 -0.08
N PRO A 43 -7.15 9.30 0.64
CA PRO A 43 -7.24 9.02 2.08
C PRO A 43 -7.29 7.52 2.40
N ALA A 44 -8.08 6.75 1.64
CA ALA A 44 -8.17 5.30 1.81
C ALA A 44 -6.84 4.61 1.44
N ALA A 45 -6.15 5.09 0.41
CA ALA A 45 -4.82 4.61 0.05
C ALA A 45 -3.76 4.89 1.13
N GLY A 46 -3.95 5.92 1.97
CA GLY A 46 -3.12 6.15 3.16
C GLY A 46 -3.19 4.99 4.15
N VAL A 47 -4.39 4.51 4.47
CA VAL A 47 -4.59 3.34 5.36
C VAL A 47 -3.95 2.08 4.77
N VAL A 48 -4.07 1.89 3.45
CA VAL A 48 -3.40 0.79 2.75
C VAL A 48 -1.89 0.93 2.86
N ALA A 49 -1.34 2.13 2.63
CA ALA A 49 0.11 2.38 2.73
C ALA A 49 0.64 2.11 4.15
N GLU A 50 -0.07 2.55 5.19
CA GLU A 50 0.27 2.25 6.59
C GLU A 50 0.31 0.74 6.85
N THR A 51 -0.69 0.01 6.35
CA THR A 51 -0.78 -1.45 6.48
C THR A 51 0.41 -2.14 5.79
N MET A 52 0.72 -1.73 4.56
CA MET A 52 1.85 -2.31 3.81
C MET A 52 3.19 -2.02 4.49
N VAL A 53 3.38 -0.82 5.04
CA VAL A 53 4.57 -0.47 5.82
C VAL A 53 4.64 -1.32 7.09
N ALA A 54 3.54 -1.49 7.83
CA ALA A 54 3.50 -2.29 9.04
C ALA A 54 3.87 -3.77 8.77
N LEU A 55 3.39 -4.34 7.67
CA LEU A 55 3.74 -5.72 7.27
C LEU A 55 5.26 -5.87 7.03
N VAL A 56 5.86 -4.94 6.29
CA VAL A 56 7.30 -4.96 6.01
C VAL A 56 8.11 -4.79 7.30
N LEU A 57 7.74 -3.83 8.15
CA LEU A 57 8.43 -3.60 9.42
C LEU A 57 8.30 -4.79 10.37
N ALA A 58 7.13 -5.42 10.45
CA ALA A 58 6.92 -6.60 11.27
C ALA A 58 7.74 -7.78 10.75
N ALA A 59 7.77 -8.01 9.43
CA ALA A 59 8.58 -9.06 8.82
C ALA A 59 10.08 -8.84 9.10
N GLU A 60 10.60 -7.62 8.93
CA GLU A 60 12.00 -7.32 9.19
C GLU A 60 12.35 -7.36 10.68
N ALA A 61 11.43 -6.95 11.55
CA ALA A 61 11.61 -7.10 12.99
C ALA A 61 11.67 -8.60 13.37
N GLN A 62 10.77 -9.42 12.83
CA GLN A 62 10.77 -10.86 13.06
C GLN A 62 12.04 -11.52 12.51
N ARG A 63 12.53 -11.12 11.33
CA ARG A 63 13.80 -11.59 10.78
C ARG A 63 14.99 -11.22 11.65
N LYS A 64 15.00 -10.03 12.26
CA LYS A 64 16.10 -9.56 13.12
C LYS A 64 16.08 -10.15 14.52
N PHE A 65 14.92 -10.21 15.16
CA PHE A 65 14.79 -10.59 16.57
C PHE A 65 14.36 -12.05 16.77
N GLY A 66 13.79 -12.68 15.74
CA GLY A 66 13.32 -14.07 15.78
C GLY A 66 12.26 -14.33 16.86
N GLY A 67 12.14 -15.59 17.23
CA GLY A 67 11.27 -16.05 18.31
C GLY A 67 9.95 -16.62 17.81
N ASP A 68 9.50 -17.69 18.45
CA ASP A 68 8.28 -18.41 18.08
C ASP A 68 7.07 -18.00 18.92
N SER A 69 7.28 -17.12 19.90
CA SER A 69 6.24 -16.49 20.72
C SER A 69 6.48 -14.99 20.87
N VAL A 70 5.40 -14.23 21.09
CA VAL A 70 5.49 -12.78 21.31
C VAL A 70 6.40 -12.45 22.51
N ALA A 71 6.34 -13.25 23.59
CA ALA A 71 7.17 -13.03 24.76
C ALA A 71 8.68 -13.19 24.46
N GLU A 72 9.04 -14.19 23.65
CA GLU A 72 10.42 -14.39 23.20
C GLU A 72 10.90 -13.27 22.28
N PHE A 73 10.11 -12.93 21.26
CA PHE A 73 10.39 -11.82 20.36
C PHE A 73 10.67 -10.52 21.13
N VAL A 74 9.83 -10.19 22.12
CA VAL A 74 9.97 -8.99 22.95
C VAL A 74 11.25 -9.05 23.79
N ARG A 75 11.55 -10.19 24.42
CA ARG A 75 12.79 -10.37 25.20
C ARG A 75 14.03 -10.16 24.33
N ASN A 76 14.06 -10.74 23.13
CA ASN A 76 15.18 -10.61 22.19
C ASN A 76 15.36 -9.16 21.72
N ALA A 77 14.26 -8.48 21.37
CA ALA A 77 14.27 -7.08 20.96
C ALA A 77 14.75 -6.14 22.08
N GLN A 78 14.33 -6.37 23.32
CA GLN A 78 14.78 -5.61 24.49
C GLN A 78 16.25 -5.84 24.79
N GLY A 79 16.73 -7.09 24.70
CA GLY A 79 18.13 -7.45 24.84
C GLY A 79 18.99 -6.71 23.82
N PHE A 80 18.61 -6.73 22.54
CA PHE A 80 19.29 -5.94 21.50
C PHE A 80 19.29 -4.45 21.83
N ARG A 81 18.15 -3.88 22.25
CA ARG A 81 18.05 -2.46 22.59
C ARG A 81 18.99 -2.06 23.75
N ALA A 82 19.21 -2.93 24.73
CA ALA A 82 20.13 -2.66 25.85
C ALA A 82 21.61 -2.65 25.44
N THR A 83 21.95 -3.20 24.27
CA THR A 83 23.31 -3.13 23.71
C THR A 83 23.58 -1.85 22.91
N LEU A 84 22.52 -1.07 22.62
CA LEU A 84 22.67 0.18 21.90
C LEU A 84 23.21 1.28 22.83
N PRO A 85 24.10 2.15 22.34
CA PRO A 85 24.62 3.28 23.09
C PRO A 85 23.55 4.32 23.44
#